data_AF-A0A0U1QLQ9-F1
#
_entry.id   AF-A0A0U1QLQ9-F1
#
_cell.length_a   1.000
_cell.length_b   1.000
_cell.length_c   1.000
_cell.angle_alpha   90.00
_cell.angle_beta   90.00
_cell.angle_gamma   90.00
#
_symmetry.space_group_name_H-M   'P 1'
#
loop_
_entity.id
_entity.type
_entity.pdbx_description
1 polymer ?
#
loop_
_entity_poly.entity_id
_entity_poly.type
_entity_poly.pdbx_seq_one_letter_code
_entity_poly.pdbx_strand_id
1 'polypeptide(L)'
;MPATIQFEFLFEKKGKKLAPIKEKYQLQTKENSLTITPEFLYQYFPNLKDKEKVVGFNAHIDCDKLFLVIKEFTYFTLQKFGLSSGNVALLKVFDISDFFRINGLSVERFDVERSNNLIANCNIQELNIGIATNYDLIGDSSNKSPNPINTDIRESKLNRIRLFVPQARVNIQNSSCEKLVFESPVRIVEDLHIWENTTIDMLTFIGDFKKIQIKNSNLRKMLFTKNAQVEDIDIESAIIENIHNADEKTFKNKTLDNWLLIAESAKNANNPTLFSLANFEYLKLERKSNTNYLQKLLNISMELTSGYGYRPFRTVLSSLLIWILFAILYWLISIYANGGLRLINGEIISGLKGLGYAAYFSLITFTTTAFGDITPVGLLAKLFAGIQTLLGITFMSLFIFALTKRYGSFK
;
A
#
# COMPACT_ATOMS: atom_id res chain seq x y z
N MET A 1 -16.29 0.32 42.66
CA MET A 1 -17.49 1.18 42.73
C MET A 1 -18.63 0.45 42.03
N PRO A 2 -19.90 0.59 42.47
CA PRO A 2 -21.02 0.04 41.69
C PRO A 2 -21.06 0.73 40.33
N ALA A 3 -21.23 -0.07 39.27
CA ALA A 3 -21.41 0.49 37.94
C ALA A 3 -22.81 1.13 37.84
N THR A 4 -22.86 2.33 37.28
CA THR A 4 -24.09 3.08 37.06
C THR A 4 -24.27 3.31 35.57
N ILE A 5 -25.44 2.94 35.04
CA ILE A 5 -25.80 3.19 33.64
C ILE A 5 -27.12 3.94 33.61
N GLN A 6 -27.12 5.09 32.95
CA GLN A 6 -28.33 5.89 32.74
C GLN A 6 -28.77 5.78 31.28
N PHE A 7 -29.95 5.23 31.06
CA PHE A 7 -30.57 4.99 29.76
C PHE A 7 -31.62 6.04 29.41
N GLU A 8 -31.71 6.32 28.12
CA GLU A 8 -32.82 6.97 27.43
C GLU A 8 -33.26 6.01 26.31
N PHE A 9 -34.42 5.37 26.48
CA PHE A 9 -34.89 4.32 25.57
C PHE A 9 -35.58 4.87 24.33
N LEU A 10 -35.41 4.15 23.22
CA LEU A 10 -36.06 4.40 21.94
C LEU A 10 -37.08 3.29 21.69
N PHE A 11 -38.32 3.68 21.37
CA PHE A 11 -39.45 2.78 21.19
C PHE A 11 -39.97 2.80 19.76
N GLU A 12 -40.59 1.69 19.34
CA GLU A 12 -41.30 1.60 18.06
C GLU A 12 -42.81 1.42 18.27
N LYS A 13 -43.60 2.33 17.70
CA LYS A 13 -45.06 2.18 17.59
C LYS A 13 -45.45 1.87 16.16
N LYS A 14 -46.12 0.73 15.94
CA LYS A 14 -46.81 0.41 14.67
C LYS A 14 -45.93 0.62 13.41
N GLY A 15 -44.66 0.23 13.46
CA GLY A 15 -43.74 0.30 12.32
C GLY A 15 -43.22 1.72 11.98
N LYS A 16 -43.39 2.70 12.88
CA LYS A 16 -42.76 4.02 12.78
C LYS A 16 -41.81 4.25 13.95
N LYS A 17 -40.56 4.60 13.65
CA LYS A 17 -39.50 4.98 14.61
C LYS A 17 -39.99 6.20 15.40
N LEU A 18 -40.26 6.05 16.70
CA LEU A 18 -40.66 7.17 17.54
C LEU A 18 -39.46 7.97 18.04
N ALA A 19 -39.70 9.25 18.32
CA ALA A 19 -38.76 10.13 19.01
C ALA A 19 -38.51 9.64 20.46
N PRO A 20 -37.31 9.87 21.02
CA PRO A 20 -36.95 9.45 22.37
C PRO A 20 -37.94 9.97 23.41
N ILE A 21 -38.47 9.08 24.24
CA ILE A 21 -39.18 9.49 25.45
C ILE A 21 -38.12 10.05 26.39
N LYS A 22 -38.24 11.33 26.81
CA LYS A 22 -37.30 12.03 27.70
C LYS A 22 -37.26 11.47 29.15
N GLU A 23 -37.74 10.25 29.37
CA GLU A 23 -37.64 9.59 30.65
C GLU A 23 -36.27 8.92 30.76
N LYS A 24 -35.55 9.26 31.82
CA LYS A 24 -34.25 8.69 32.15
C LYS A 24 -34.44 7.51 33.09
N TYR A 25 -33.83 6.39 32.75
CA TYR A 25 -33.87 5.16 33.54
C TYR A 25 -32.47 4.88 34.07
N GLN A 26 -32.33 4.59 35.35
CA GLN A 26 -31.02 4.36 35.97
C GLN A 26 -30.91 2.91 36.44
N LEU A 27 -29.84 2.25 36.01
CA LEU A 27 -29.43 0.92 36.46
C LEU A 27 -28.18 1.07 37.32
N GLN A 28 -28.21 0.49 38.52
CA GLN A 28 -27.03 0.36 39.36
C GLN A 28 -26.78 -1.11 39.63
N THR A 29 -25.55 -1.56 39.44
CA THR A 29 -25.15 -2.93 39.74
C THR A 29 -23.83 -2.95 40.52
N LYS A 30 -23.74 -3.86 41.49
CA LYS A 30 -22.49 -4.21 42.18
C LYS A 30 -21.77 -5.38 41.52
N GLU A 31 -22.41 -6.02 40.54
CA GLU A 31 -21.80 -7.10 39.78
C GLU A 31 -20.79 -6.55 38.79
N ASN A 32 -19.69 -7.29 38.62
CA ASN A 32 -18.66 -6.93 37.66
C ASN A 32 -19.03 -7.33 36.24
N SER A 33 -20.11 -8.09 36.04
CA SER A 33 -20.61 -8.52 34.73
C SER A 33 -22.04 -8.06 34.52
N LEU A 34 -22.34 -7.51 33.35
CA LEU A 34 -23.69 -7.10 32.97
C LEU A 34 -23.95 -7.49 31.52
N THR A 35 -25.07 -8.19 31.29
CA THR A 35 -25.56 -8.48 29.95
C THR A 35 -26.85 -7.72 29.71
N ILE A 36 -26.84 -6.80 28.75
CA ILE A 36 -27.97 -5.97 28.37
C ILE A 36 -28.61 -6.58 27.11
N THR A 37 -29.86 -6.99 27.27
CA THR A 37 -30.75 -7.46 26.20
C THR A 37 -32.11 -6.78 26.37
N PRO A 38 -32.96 -6.75 25.33
CA PRO A 38 -34.34 -6.26 25.49
C PRO A 38 -35.08 -6.97 26.64
N GLU A 39 -34.98 -8.30 26.75
CA GLU A 39 -35.61 -9.09 27.81
C GLU A 39 -35.13 -8.68 29.21
N PHE A 40 -33.82 -8.51 29.36
CA PHE A 40 -33.23 -8.05 30.63
C PHE A 40 -33.77 -6.67 31.03
N LEU A 41 -33.87 -5.74 30.08
CA LEU A 41 -34.40 -4.40 30.35
C LEU A 41 -35.87 -4.43 30.76
N TYR A 42 -36.71 -5.26 30.14
CA TYR A 42 -38.11 -5.42 30.55
C TYR A 42 -38.28 -6.08 31.93
N GLN A 43 -37.33 -6.91 32.34
CA GLN A 43 -37.32 -7.51 33.68
C GLN A 43 -36.90 -6.47 34.73
N TYR A 44 -35.86 -5.69 34.44
CA TYR A 44 -35.32 -4.70 35.39
C TYR A 44 -36.19 -3.44 35.49
N PHE A 45 -36.82 -3.02 34.39
CA PHE A 45 -37.76 -1.89 34.35
C PHE A 45 -39.16 -2.36 33.93
N PRO A 46 -39.99 -2.88 34.86
CA PRO A 46 -41.32 -3.41 34.54
C PRO A 46 -42.22 -2.41 33.80
N ASN A 47 -42.06 -1.11 34.09
CA ASN A 47 -42.81 -0.01 33.44
C ASN A 47 -42.58 0.09 31.92
N LEU A 48 -41.54 -0.58 31.38
CA LEU A 48 -41.29 -0.65 29.94
C LEU A 48 -42.23 -1.64 29.23
N LYS A 49 -42.75 -2.66 29.92
CA LYS A 49 -43.63 -3.68 29.28
C LYS A 49 -44.92 -3.08 28.73
N ASP A 50 -45.41 -2.02 29.35
CA ASP A 50 -46.63 -1.31 28.94
C ASP A 50 -46.36 -0.29 27.82
N LYS A 51 -45.09 -0.02 27.49
CA LYS A 51 -44.63 1.00 26.55
C LYS A 51 -43.87 0.38 25.38
N GLU A 52 -44.56 -0.17 24.39
CA GLU A 52 -44.00 -0.52 23.05
C GLU A 52 -42.69 -1.34 23.03
N LYS A 53 -42.22 -1.75 21.85
CA LYS A 53 -40.98 -2.54 21.74
C LYS A 53 -39.77 -1.60 21.87
N VAL A 54 -38.90 -1.84 22.85
CA VAL A 54 -37.57 -1.20 22.96
C VAL A 54 -36.73 -1.63 21.76
N VAL A 55 -36.38 -0.68 20.91
CA VAL A 55 -35.62 -0.90 19.68
C VAL A 55 -34.14 -0.56 19.87
N GLY A 56 -33.85 0.30 20.85
CA GLY A 56 -32.52 0.84 21.08
C GLY A 56 -32.46 1.79 22.27
N PHE A 57 -31.28 2.33 22.53
CA PHE A 57 -31.07 3.23 23.66
C PHE A 57 -29.89 4.19 23.45
N ASN A 58 -29.94 5.32 24.15
CA ASN A 58 -28.75 6.11 24.47
C ASN A 58 -28.42 5.89 25.94
N ALA A 59 -27.17 5.54 26.25
CA ALA A 59 -26.74 5.25 27.60
C ALA A 59 -25.49 6.04 27.97
N HIS A 60 -25.45 6.50 29.22
CA HIS A 60 -24.26 7.04 29.85
C HIS A 60 -23.80 6.08 30.95
N ILE A 61 -22.53 5.68 30.92
CA ILE A 61 -21.95 4.71 31.86
C ILE A 61 -20.89 5.36 32.75
N ASP A 62 -20.98 5.06 34.04
CA ASP A 62 -19.95 5.27 35.03
C ASP A 62 -19.56 3.90 35.60
N CYS A 63 -18.34 3.45 35.29
CA CYS A 63 -17.83 2.18 35.78
C CYS A 63 -16.31 2.19 35.88
N ASP A 64 -15.82 1.26 36.71
CA ASP A 64 -14.43 0.86 36.77
C ASP A 64 -14.34 -0.67 36.69
N LYS A 65 -13.80 -1.18 35.58
CA LYS A 65 -13.60 -2.60 35.25
C LYS A 65 -14.89 -3.43 35.16
N LEU A 66 -15.84 -2.98 34.35
CA LEU A 66 -17.05 -3.75 34.03
C LEU A 66 -16.83 -4.69 32.83
N PHE A 67 -17.38 -5.91 32.91
CA PHE A 67 -17.61 -6.80 31.79
C PHE A 67 -19.02 -6.55 31.24
N LEU A 68 -19.13 -5.87 30.11
CA LEU A 68 -20.39 -5.44 29.52
C LEU A 68 -20.65 -6.19 28.21
N VAL A 69 -21.80 -6.87 28.12
CA VAL A 69 -22.28 -7.50 26.89
C VAL A 69 -23.58 -6.82 26.47
N ILE A 70 -23.66 -6.36 25.23
CA ILE A 70 -24.87 -5.74 24.65
C ILE A 70 -25.26 -6.54 23.41
N LYS A 71 -26.51 -6.99 23.32
CA LYS A 71 -26.98 -7.79 22.19
C LYS A 71 -28.42 -7.54 21.79
N GLU A 72 -28.74 -7.81 20.53
CA GLU A 72 -30.11 -7.92 19.99
C GLU A 72 -30.90 -6.60 19.96
N PHE A 73 -30.21 -5.47 19.76
CA PHE A 73 -30.83 -4.16 19.54
C PHE A 73 -30.75 -3.74 18.07
N THR A 74 -31.60 -2.82 17.64
CA THR A 74 -31.43 -2.19 16.32
C THR A 74 -30.33 -1.14 16.36
N TYR A 75 -30.28 -0.36 17.43
CA TYR A 75 -29.31 0.72 17.58
C TYR A 75 -28.99 0.98 19.04
N PHE A 76 -27.75 1.35 19.35
CA PHE A 76 -27.47 2.00 20.62
C PHE A 76 -26.34 3.02 20.54
N THR A 77 -26.34 3.95 21.48
CA THR A 77 -25.16 4.76 21.81
C THR A 77 -24.75 4.54 23.26
N LEU A 78 -23.47 4.30 23.51
CA LEU A 78 -22.90 4.23 24.85
C LEU A 78 -21.82 5.29 25.02
N GLN A 79 -21.95 6.14 26.03
CA GLN A 79 -21.03 7.25 26.30
C GLN A 79 -20.59 7.25 27.76
N LYS A 80 -19.42 7.82 28.08
CA LYS A 80 -19.05 8.02 29.49
C LYS A 80 -19.99 9.03 30.17
N PHE A 81 -20.22 8.84 31.47
CA PHE A 81 -21.00 9.76 32.28
C PHE A 81 -20.13 10.92 32.80
N GLY A 82 -20.25 12.10 32.21
CA GLY A 82 -19.54 13.31 32.68
C GLY A 82 -18.01 13.14 32.70
N LEU A 83 -17.41 13.28 33.89
CA LEU A 83 -15.97 13.16 34.14
C LEU A 83 -15.56 11.77 34.65
N SER A 84 -16.44 10.77 34.57
CA SER A 84 -16.12 9.41 35.04
C SER A 84 -14.95 8.78 34.26
N SER A 85 -14.30 7.79 34.88
CA SER A 85 -13.24 7.01 34.25
C SER A 85 -13.73 6.21 33.04
N GLY A 86 -15.02 5.83 33.02
CA GLY A 86 -15.63 5.09 31.90
C GLY A 86 -14.84 3.85 31.49
N ASN A 87 -14.24 3.15 32.47
CA ASN A 87 -13.28 2.09 32.24
C ASN A 87 -14.00 0.73 32.18
N VAL A 88 -14.06 0.15 30.99
CA VAL A 88 -14.71 -1.12 30.70
C VAL A 88 -13.63 -2.16 30.45
N ALA A 89 -13.57 -3.21 31.27
CA ALA A 89 -12.56 -4.26 31.11
C ALA A 89 -12.84 -5.09 29.84
N LEU A 90 -14.10 -5.40 29.58
CA LEU A 90 -14.51 -6.10 28.38
C LEU A 90 -15.83 -5.54 27.88
N LEU A 91 -15.85 -5.05 26.65
CA LEU A 91 -17.08 -4.73 25.94
C LEU A 91 -17.30 -5.78 24.86
N LYS A 92 -18.47 -6.41 24.83
CA LYS A 92 -18.88 -7.26 23.72
C LYS A 92 -20.20 -6.81 23.14
N VAL A 93 -20.24 -6.68 21.82
CA VAL A 93 -21.44 -6.23 21.11
C VAL A 93 -21.79 -7.26 20.04
N PHE A 94 -23.04 -7.73 20.06
CA PHE A 94 -23.52 -8.76 19.14
C PHE A 94 -24.84 -8.33 18.49
N ASP A 95 -24.97 -8.66 17.20
CA ASP A 95 -26.26 -8.67 16.51
C ASP A 95 -27.02 -7.33 16.59
N ILE A 96 -26.31 -6.23 16.34
CA ILE A 96 -26.91 -4.90 16.19
C ILE A 96 -27.30 -4.69 14.73
N SER A 97 -28.61 -4.62 14.47
CA SER A 97 -29.12 -4.73 13.10
C SER A 97 -28.87 -3.48 12.22
N ASP A 98 -28.81 -2.28 12.79
CA ASP A 98 -28.52 -1.03 12.07
C ASP A 98 -27.06 -0.60 12.31
N PHE A 99 -26.77 0.01 13.47
CA PHE A 99 -25.42 0.38 13.89
C PHE A 99 -25.37 0.67 15.39
N PHE A 100 -24.17 0.73 15.96
CA PHE A 100 -23.99 1.31 17.29
C PHE A 100 -22.88 2.36 17.32
N ARG A 101 -22.92 3.20 18.36
CA ARG A 101 -21.89 4.19 18.64
C ARG A 101 -21.35 4.02 20.06
N ILE A 102 -20.03 4.08 20.20
CA ILE A 102 -19.40 4.32 21.51
C ILE A 102 -18.65 5.64 21.50
N ASN A 103 -18.66 6.34 22.64
CA ASN A 103 -18.05 7.65 22.76
C ASN A 103 -17.34 7.86 24.11
N GLY A 104 -16.07 8.21 24.08
CA GLY A 104 -15.37 8.66 25.29
C GLY A 104 -15.01 7.56 26.29
N LEU A 105 -15.00 6.29 25.88
CA LEU A 105 -14.76 5.16 26.78
C LEU A 105 -13.30 4.70 26.76
N SER A 106 -12.83 4.17 27.89
CA SER A 106 -11.59 3.39 27.96
C SER A 106 -11.96 1.91 28.00
N VAL A 107 -11.50 1.12 27.04
CA VAL A 107 -11.85 -0.29 26.92
C VAL A 107 -10.59 -1.15 26.81
N GLU A 108 -10.39 -2.11 27.71
CA GLU A 108 -9.23 -3.01 27.61
C GLU A 108 -9.42 -3.97 26.43
N ARG A 109 -10.54 -4.69 26.37
CA ARG A 109 -10.88 -5.53 25.23
C ARG A 109 -12.28 -5.22 24.69
N PHE A 110 -12.37 -5.00 23.39
CA PHE A 110 -13.63 -4.74 22.69
C PHE A 110 -13.83 -5.76 21.56
N ASP A 111 -14.83 -6.63 21.70
CA ASP A 111 -15.22 -7.58 20.65
C ASP A 111 -16.55 -7.14 20.01
N VAL A 112 -16.58 -7.02 18.68
CA VAL A 112 -17.76 -6.62 17.89
C VAL A 112 -18.12 -7.73 16.91
N GLU A 113 -19.37 -8.18 16.94
CA GLU A 113 -19.86 -9.26 16.08
C GLU A 113 -21.12 -8.82 15.32
N ARG A 114 -21.12 -9.08 14.00
CA ARG A 114 -22.27 -8.86 13.09
C ARG A 114 -22.96 -7.50 13.27
N SER A 115 -22.17 -6.45 13.47
CA SER A 115 -22.67 -5.12 13.83
C SER A 115 -21.84 -4.02 13.18
N ASN A 116 -22.50 -3.05 12.55
CA ASN A 116 -21.85 -1.81 12.11
C ASN A 116 -21.53 -0.93 13.32
N ASN A 117 -20.39 -0.25 13.29
CA ASN A 117 -19.87 0.45 14.46
C ASN A 117 -19.27 1.83 14.15
N LEU A 118 -19.46 2.75 15.10
CA LEU A 118 -18.76 4.02 15.19
C LEU A 118 -18.10 4.15 16.56
N ILE A 119 -16.78 4.23 16.57
CA ILE A 119 -15.95 4.35 17.77
C ILE A 119 -15.33 5.75 17.77
N ALA A 120 -15.73 6.60 18.72
CA ALA A 120 -15.29 7.98 18.78
C ALA A 120 -14.69 8.33 20.14
N ASN A 121 -13.60 9.11 20.17
CA ASN A 121 -13.00 9.61 21.42
C ASN A 121 -12.65 8.50 22.42
N CYS A 122 -12.34 7.29 21.96
CA CYS A 122 -12.10 6.15 22.83
C CYS A 122 -10.60 5.85 22.99
N ASN A 123 -10.24 5.20 24.10
CA ASN A 123 -8.94 4.58 24.30
C ASN A 123 -9.13 3.06 24.41
N ILE A 124 -8.67 2.30 23.42
CA ILE A 124 -8.95 0.86 23.32
C ILE A 124 -7.64 0.08 23.24
N GLN A 125 -7.38 -0.84 24.17
CA GLN A 125 -6.16 -1.64 24.06
C GLN A 125 -6.29 -2.66 22.93
N GLU A 126 -7.40 -3.40 22.86
CA GLU A 126 -7.63 -4.39 21.80
C GLU A 126 -9.06 -4.32 21.25
N LEU A 127 -9.17 -4.05 19.95
CA LEU A 127 -10.42 -4.09 19.19
C LEU A 127 -10.41 -5.30 18.24
N ASN A 128 -11.37 -6.19 18.43
CA ASN A 128 -11.58 -7.36 17.58
C ASN A 128 -12.94 -7.25 16.89
N ILE A 129 -12.95 -7.37 15.58
CA ILE A 129 -14.19 -7.30 14.81
C ILE A 129 -14.39 -8.59 14.04
N GLY A 130 -15.44 -9.32 14.41
CA GLY A 130 -15.86 -10.54 13.75
C GLY A 130 -15.07 -11.79 14.16
N ILE A 131 -14.46 -11.80 15.35
CA ILE A 131 -13.61 -12.91 15.80
C ILE A 131 -14.43 -14.19 15.98
N ALA A 132 -15.58 -14.11 16.66
CA ALA A 132 -16.46 -15.26 16.85
C ALA A 132 -17.09 -15.69 15.51
N THR A 133 -17.57 -14.73 14.73
CA THR A 133 -18.11 -14.99 13.38
C THR A 133 -17.09 -15.71 12.49
N ASN A 134 -15.81 -15.37 12.60
CA ASN A 134 -14.75 -16.05 11.86
C ASN A 134 -14.51 -17.49 12.32
N TYR A 135 -14.58 -17.77 13.63
CA TYR A 135 -14.51 -19.14 14.14
C TYR A 135 -15.68 -20.00 13.66
N ASP A 136 -16.90 -19.45 13.68
CA ASP A 136 -18.10 -20.14 13.19
C ASP A 136 -17.93 -20.58 11.72
N LEU A 137 -17.30 -19.72 10.90
CA LEU A 137 -17.08 -19.96 9.47
C LEU A 137 -15.94 -20.95 9.17
N ILE A 138 -14.98 -21.12 10.08
CA ILE A 138 -13.97 -22.18 9.95
C ILE A 138 -14.58 -23.55 10.27
N GLY A 139 -15.60 -23.59 11.13
CA GLY A 139 -16.33 -24.81 11.50
C GLY A 139 -17.47 -25.21 10.56
N ASP A 140 -18.02 -24.26 9.80
CA ASP A 140 -19.13 -24.50 8.87
C ASP A 140 -18.64 -24.69 7.42
N SER A 141 -18.99 -25.81 6.79
CA SER A 141 -18.67 -26.12 5.39
C SER A 141 -19.58 -25.39 4.40
N SER A 142 -20.60 -24.67 4.88
CA SER A 142 -21.40 -23.78 4.07
C SER A 142 -20.56 -22.56 3.67
N ASN A 143 -20.25 -22.43 2.37
CA ASN A 143 -19.38 -21.42 1.77
C ASN A 143 -19.95 -19.97 1.84
N LYS A 144 -20.84 -19.66 2.80
CA LYS A 144 -21.56 -18.41 2.86
C LYS A 144 -20.71 -17.36 3.59
N SER A 145 -20.10 -16.46 2.82
CA SER A 145 -19.43 -15.29 3.40
C SER A 145 -20.41 -14.50 4.27
N PRO A 146 -20.00 -14.06 5.47
CA PRO A 146 -20.83 -13.22 6.31
C PRO A 146 -21.02 -11.87 5.62
N ASN A 147 -22.11 -11.19 5.95
CA ASN A 147 -22.37 -9.88 5.41
C ASN A 147 -21.23 -8.91 5.79
N PRO A 148 -20.78 -8.06 4.85
CA PRO A 148 -19.77 -7.07 5.16
C PRO A 148 -20.33 -6.03 6.14
N ILE A 149 -19.47 -5.55 7.03
CA ILE A 149 -19.83 -4.54 8.03
C ILE A 149 -19.02 -3.26 7.84
N ASN A 150 -19.51 -2.17 8.42
CA ASN A 150 -18.84 -0.89 8.46
C ASN A 150 -18.20 -0.65 9.82
N THR A 151 -16.94 -0.23 9.80
CA THR A 151 -16.15 0.13 10.98
C THR A 151 -15.65 1.55 10.81
N ASP A 152 -16.08 2.46 11.69
CA ASP A 152 -15.68 3.87 11.66
C ASP A 152 -15.02 4.25 12.99
N ILE A 153 -13.78 4.71 12.94
CA ILE A 153 -12.94 5.06 14.09
C ILE A 153 -12.51 6.52 13.97
N ARG A 154 -12.80 7.31 15.00
CA ARG A 154 -12.55 8.75 15.02
C ARG A 154 -11.94 9.17 16.34
N GLU A 155 -10.96 10.07 16.30
CA GLU A 155 -10.42 10.74 17.49
C GLU A 155 -10.02 9.75 18.60
N SER A 156 -9.55 8.55 18.23
CA SER A 156 -9.38 7.44 19.16
C SER A 156 -7.94 6.95 19.19
N LYS A 157 -7.54 6.38 20.32
CA LYS A 157 -6.25 5.71 20.51
C LYS A 157 -6.48 4.22 20.64
N LEU A 158 -5.81 3.43 19.80
CA LEU A 158 -5.95 1.98 19.80
C LEU A 158 -4.57 1.32 19.83
N ASN A 159 -4.35 0.30 20.68
CA ASN A 159 -3.07 -0.43 20.58
C ASN A 159 -3.17 -1.46 19.45
N ARG A 160 -4.24 -2.25 19.40
CA ARG A 160 -4.42 -3.27 18.37
C ARG A 160 -5.84 -3.29 17.81
N ILE A 161 -5.96 -3.30 16.49
CA ILE A 161 -7.18 -3.54 15.75
C ILE A 161 -7.00 -4.81 14.93
N ARG A 162 -7.92 -5.75 15.09
CA ARG A 162 -7.98 -6.99 14.29
C ARG A 162 -9.33 -7.14 13.63
N LEU A 163 -9.31 -7.30 12.31
CA LEU A 163 -10.51 -7.43 11.49
C LEU A 163 -10.54 -8.84 10.90
N PHE A 164 -11.57 -9.62 11.24
CA PHE A 164 -11.69 -11.03 10.88
C PHE A 164 -12.81 -11.32 9.86
N VAL A 165 -13.67 -10.33 9.59
CA VAL A 165 -14.84 -10.43 8.68
C VAL A 165 -14.73 -9.42 7.54
N PRO A 166 -15.43 -9.62 6.41
CA PRO A 166 -15.40 -8.69 5.28
C PRO A 166 -15.85 -7.30 5.74
N GLN A 167 -15.27 -6.27 5.15
CA GLN A 167 -15.57 -4.89 5.50
C GLN A 167 -16.12 -4.17 4.26
N ALA A 168 -17.32 -3.61 4.39
CA ALA A 168 -17.86 -2.71 3.37
C ALA A 168 -17.13 -1.36 3.43
N ARG A 169 -16.74 -0.92 4.63
CA ARG A 169 -15.90 0.25 4.83
C ARG A 169 -15.15 0.18 6.15
N VAL A 170 -13.86 0.51 6.12
CA VAL A 170 -13.04 0.81 7.29
C VAL A 170 -12.58 2.25 7.19
N ASN A 171 -13.13 3.12 8.05
CA ASN A 171 -12.75 4.53 8.12
C ASN A 171 -11.97 4.78 9.41
N ILE A 172 -10.77 5.33 9.31
CA ILE A 172 -9.96 5.74 10.47
C ILE A 172 -9.51 7.18 10.25
N GLN A 173 -9.95 8.07 11.14
CA GLN A 173 -9.64 9.50 11.08
C GLN A 173 -9.20 10.07 12.42
N ASN A 174 -8.23 10.99 12.38
CA ASN A 174 -7.69 11.68 13.56
C ASN A 174 -7.38 10.74 14.72
N SER A 175 -6.84 9.56 14.42
CA SER A 175 -6.67 8.46 15.37
C SER A 175 -5.23 7.96 15.38
N SER A 176 -4.87 7.21 16.42
CA SER A 176 -3.57 6.54 16.51
C SER A 176 -3.77 5.05 16.74
N CYS A 177 -3.01 4.22 16.04
CA CYS A 177 -3.07 2.77 16.13
C CYS A 177 -1.66 2.14 16.14
N GLU A 178 -1.30 1.31 17.12
CA GLU A 178 0.00 0.62 17.05
C GLU A 178 -0.04 -0.50 15.99
N LYS A 179 -1.11 -1.29 15.94
CA LYS A 179 -1.22 -2.42 15.01
C LYS A 179 -2.62 -2.55 14.42
N LEU A 180 -2.74 -2.38 13.11
CA LEU A 180 -3.94 -2.71 12.34
C LEU A 180 -3.69 -3.94 11.48
N VAL A 181 -4.42 -5.02 11.75
CA VAL A 181 -4.24 -6.31 11.07
C VAL A 181 -5.58 -6.79 10.53
N PHE A 182 -5.61 -7.07 9.22
CA PHE A 182 -6.68 -7.85 8.60
C PHE A 182 -6.28 -9.31 8.76
N GLU A 183 -7.01 -10.13 9.53
CA GLU A 183 -6.56 -11.46 9.99
C GLU A 183 -7.15 -12.62 9.16
N SER A 184 -7.77 -12.37 8.00
CA SER A 184 -8.42 -13.43 7.21
C SER A 184 -8.18 -13.30 5.69
N PRO A 185 -7.62 -14.34 5.03
CA PRO A 185 -7.30 -14.30 3.59
C PRO A 185 -8.51 -14.48 2.66
N VAL A 186 -9.70 -14.79 3.18
CA VAL A 186 -10.88 -15.18 2.36
C VAL A 186 -11.84 -14.01 2.11
N ARG A 187 -11.46 -12.77 2.45
CA ARG A 187 -12.47 -11.71 2.68
C ARG A 187 -12.07 -10.37 2.09
N ILE A 188 -13.01 -9.82 1.33
CA ILE A 188 -12.89 -8.57 0.59
C ILE A 188 -13.06 -7.40 1.55
N VAL A 189 -12.13 -6.45 1.49
CA VAL A 189 -12.27 -5.10 2.02
C VAL A 189 -12.60 -4.18 0.86
N GLU A 190 -13.83 -3.68 0.83
CA GLU A 190 -14.34 -2.85 -0.26
C GLU A 190 -13.69 -1.46 -0.25
N ASP A 191 -13.60 -0.84 0.92
CA ASP A 191 -13.02 0.50 1.08
C ASP A 191 -12.27 0.62 2.42
N LEU A 192 -10.96 0.89 2.36
CA LEU A 192 -10.14 1.27 3.51
C LEU A 192 -9.71 2.73 3.36
N HIS A 193 -10.17 3.60 4.25
CA HIS A 193 -9.84 5.01 4.24
C HIS A 193 -9.18 5.44 5.55
N ILE A 194 -7.90 5.82 5.48
CA ILE A 194 -7.08 6.30 6.58
C ILE A 194 -6.74 7.77 6.31
N TRP A 195 -7.23 8.68 7.14
CA TRP A 195 -7.11 10.12 6.85
C TRP A 195 -7.08 11.02 8.09
N GLU A 196 -6.97 12.34 7.88
CA GLU A 196 -6.96 13.39 8.92
C GLU A 196 -5.95 13.14 10.04
N ASN A 197 -4.65 13.24 9.77
CA ASN A 197 -3.60 13.13 10.80
C ASN A 197 -3.63 11.80 11.57
N THR A 198 -3.97 10.71 10.88
CA THR A 198 -3.95 9.38 11.48
C THR A 198 -2.53 8.82 11.50
N THR A 199 -2.18 8.14 12.59
CA THR A 199 -0.88 7.47 12.76
C THR A 199 -1.08 5.96 12.94
N ILE A 200 -0.36 5.15 12.16
CA ILE A 200 -0.38 3.68 12.31
C ILE A 200 1.05 3.14 12.34
N ASP A 201 1.46 2.49 13.43
CA ASP A 201 2.82 1.96 13.52
C ASP A 201 3.03 0.72 12.62
N MET A 202 2.03 -0.16 12.54
CA MET A 202 2.08 -1.33 11.66
C MET A 202 0.72 -1.63 11.05
N LEU A 203 0.66 -1.61 9.72
CA LEU A 203 -0.49 -1.98 8.92
C LEU A 203 -0.20 -3.25 8.13
N THR A 204 -0.96 -4.31 8.38
CA THR A 204 -0.78 -5.63 7.75
C THR A 204 -1.99 -6.00 6.89
N PHE A 205 -1.76 -6.18 5.59
CA PHE A 205 -2.75 -6.58 4.60
C PHE A 205 -2.77 -8.09 4.41
N ILE A 206 -3.95 -8.69 4.61
CA ILE A 206 -4.25 -10.10 4.33
C ILE A 206 -5.61 -10.15 3.64
N GLY A 207 -5.67 -10.77 2.46
CA GLY A 207 -6.88 -10.88 1.64
C GLY A 207 -6.97 -9.84 0.51
N ASP A 208 -8.17 -9.67 -0.03
CA ASP A 208 -8.42 -8.81 -1.19
C ASP A 208 -8.91 -7.42 -0.77
N PHE A 209 -8.35 -6.38 -1.36
CA PHE A 209 -8.69 -4.97 -1.12
C PHE A 209 -9.09 -4.32 -2.43
N LYS A 210 -10.32 -3.81 -2.53
CA LYS A 210 -10.76 -3.11 -3.73
C LYS A 210 -10.21 -1.69 -3.79
N LYS A 211 -10.31 -0.96 -2.67
CA LYS A 211 -9.87 0.42 -2.59
C LYS A 211 -9.15 0.71 -1.28
N ILE A 212 -7.97 1.30 -1.38
CA ILE A 212 -7.18 1.79 -0.25
C ILE A 212 -6.92 3.28 -0.46
N GLN A 213 -7.24 4.10 0.53
CA GLN A 213 -6.97 5.52 0.53
C GLN A 213 -6.22 5.89 1.80
N ILE A 214 -5.02 6.45 1.65
CA ILE A 214 -4.20 6.91 2.77
C ILE A 214 -3.86 8.37 2.52
N LYS A 215 -4.47 9.27 3.30
CA LYS A 215 -4.37 10.72 3.09
C LYS A 215 -3.89 11.43 4.34
N ASN A 216 -2.99 12.41 4.23
CA ASN A 216 -2.58 13.25 5.36
C ASN A 216 -2.26 12.44 6.64
N SER A 217 -1.53 11.33 6.52
CA SER A 217 -1.36 10.32 7.57
C SER A 217 0.06 9.75 7.57
N ASN A 218 0.48 9.20 8.72
CA ASN A 218 1.82 8.64 8.88
C ASN A 218 1.74 7.15 9.22
N LEU A 219 2.42 6.33 8.43
CA LEU A 219 2.55 4.90 8.64
C LEU A 219 4.02 4.54 8.83
N ARG A 220 4.36 3.88 9.93
CA ARG A 220 5.75 3.44 10.15
C ARG A 220 6.07 2.16 9.37
N LYS A 221 5.14 1.20 9.32
CA LYS A 221 5.31 -0.06 8.59
C LYS A 221 4.04 -0.46 7.85
N MET A 222 4.21 -0.82 6.57
CA MET A 222 3.18 -1.37 5.71
C MET A 222 3.62 -2.76 5.22
N LEU A 223 2.86 -3.80 5.55
CA LEU A 223 3.19 -5.19 5.26
C LEU A 223 2.11 -5.85 4.42
N PHE A 224 2.49 -6.37 3.25
CA PHE A 224 1.61 -7.21 2.44
C PHE A 224 1.92 -8.69 2.67
N THR A 225 0.89 -9.51 2.87
CA THR A 225 1.09 -10.96 2.90
C THR A 225 1.05 -11.54 1.48
N LYS A 226 1.50 -12.79 1.31
CA LYS A 226 1.52 -13.46 -0.02
C LYS A 226 0.14 -13.54 -0.69
N ASN A 227 -0.92 -13.49 0.10
CA ASN A 227 -2.31 -13.58 -0.38
C ASN A 227 -2.98 -12.20 -0.45
N ALA A 228 -2.24 -11.11 -0.19
CA ALA A 228 -2.78 -9.77 -0.30
C ALA A 228 -2.91 -9.38 -1.78
N GLN A 229 -4.10 -8.97 -2.20
CA GLN A 229 -4.33 -8.37 -3.52
C GLN A 229 -4.99 -7.01 -3.37
N VAL A 230 -4.55 -6.03 -4.14
CA VAL A 230 -5.02 -4.64 -4.11
C VAL A 230 -5.41 -4.21 -5.53
N GLU A 231 -6.65 -3.76 -5.70
CA GLU A 231 -7.14 -3.24 -6.98
C GLU A 231 -6.76 -1.78 -7.19
N ASP A 232 -7.16 -0.92 -6.25
CA ASP A 232 -6.92 0.52 -6.29
C ASP A 232 -6.29 1.01 -4.99
N ILE A 233 -5.28 1.87 -5.13
CA ILE A 233 -4.58 2.48 -4.00
C ILE A 233 -4.23 3.93 -4.33
N ASP A 234 -4.64 4.81 -3.43
CA ASP A 234 -4.49 6.27 -3.51
C ASP A 234 -3.75 6.74 -2.25
N ILE A 235 -2.56 7.28 -2.42
CA ILE A 235 -1.69 7.76 -1.34
C ILE A 235 -1.43 9.24 -1.58
N GLU A 236 -1.98 10.10 -0.73
CA GLU A 236 -1.94 11.55 -0.89
C GLU A 236 -1.41 12.23 0.37
N SER A 237 -0.30 12.96 0.27
CA SER A 237 0.27 13.68 1.42
C SER A 237 0.47 12.80 2.66
N ALA A 238 0.81 11.53 2.44
CA ALA A 238 1.05 10.55 3.50
C ALA A 238 2.51 10.09 3.50
N ILE A 239 3.03 9.78 4.68
CA ILE A 239 4.39 9.30 4.87
C ILE A 239 4.31 7.82 5.23
N ILE A 240 5.01 6.97 4.48
CA ILE A 240 5.15 5.54 4.77
C ILE A 240 6.64 5.24 4.90
N GLU A 241 7.12 4.98 6.12
CA GLU A 241 8.56 4.83 6.37
C GLU A 241 9.11 3.51 5.79
N ASN A 242 8.41 2.39 6.00
CA ASN A 242 8.86 1.07 5.55
C ASN A 242 7.71 0.30 4.92
N ILE A 243 7.96 -0.25 3.73
CA ILE A 243 7.06 -1.14 3.01
C ILE A 243 7.74 -2.49 2.89
N HIS A 244 6.99 -3.57 3.09
CA HIS A 244 7.51 -4.93 3.02
C HIS A 244 6.56 -5.85 2.23
N ASN A 245 7.16 -6.78 1.49
CA ASN A 245 6.50 -7.87 0.77
C ASN A 245 5.49 -7.44 -0.31
N ALA A 246 5.53 -6.18 -0.76
CA ALA A 246 4.83 -5.75 -1.96
C ALA A 246 5.57 -6.26 -3.21
N ASP A 247 4.84 -6.90 -4.12
CA ASP A 247 5.35 -7.42 -5.39
C ASP A 247 4.35 -7.20 -6.55
N GLU A 248 4.68 -7.74 -7.73
CA GLU A 248 3.80 -7.66 -8.90
C GLU A 248 2.49 -8.42 -8.74
N LYS A 249 2.37 -9.38 -7.84
CA LYS A 249 1.12 -10.10 -7.61
C LYS A 249 0.22 -9.37 -6.62
N THR A 250 0.81 -8.54 -5.75
CA THR A 250 0.09 -7.73 -4.78
C THR A 250 -0.89 -6.77 -5.43
N PHE A 251 -0.56 -6.15 -6.57
CA PHE A 251 -1.42 -5.14 -7.19
C PHE A 251 -2.04 -5.66 -8.49
N LYS A 252 -3.37 -5.66 -8.60
CA LYS A 252 -4.07 -6.04 -9.84
C LYS A 252 -3.82 -5.03 -10.96
N ASN A 253 -3.86 -3.75 -10.61
CA ASN A 253 -3.49 -2.66 -11.52
C ASN A 253 -2.00 -2.31 -11.40
N LYS A 254 -1.43 -1.68 -12.44
CA LYS A 254 -0.01 -1.29 -12.52
C LYS A 254 0.12 0.22 -12.73
N THR A 255 -0.29 0.99 -11.74
CA THR A 255 -0.15 2.46 -11.71
C THR A 255 1.26 2.88 -11.29
N LEU A 256 1.55 4.19 -11.38
CA LEU A 256 2.83 4.76 -10.92
C LEU A 256 3.08 4.48 -9.43
N ASP A 257 2.07 4.74 -8.60
CA ASP A 257 2.17 4.55 -7.15
C ASP A 257 2.42 3.09 -6.79
N ASN A 258 1.79 2.14 -7.50
CA ASN A 258 2.01 0.71 -7.29
C ASN A 258 3.48 0.33 -7.51
N TRP A 259 4.10 0.83 -8.59
CA TRP A 259 5.51 0.55 -8.86
C TRP A 259 6.45 1.22 -7.85
N LEU A 260 6.09 2.41 -7.35
CA LEU A 260 6.85 3.08 -6.30
C LEU A 260 6.81 2.27 -4.99
N LEU A 261 5.64 1.75 -4.60
CA LEU A 261 5.48 0.89 -3.43
C LEU A 261 6.28 -0.42 -3.56
N ILE A 262 6.26 -1.05 -4.75
CA ILE A 262 7.07 -2.25 -5.01
C ILE A 262 8.57 -1.92 -4.95
N ALA A 263 9.00 -0.76 -5.47
CA ALA A 263 10.39 -0.35 -5.42
C ALA A 263 10.88 -0.18 -3.97
N GLU A 264 10.13 0.54 -3.13
CA GLU A 264 10.49 0.69 -1.71
C GLU A 264 10.45 -0.65 -0.95
N SER A 265 9.48 -1.51 -1.23
CA SER A 265 9.44 -2.88 -0.71
C SER A 265 10.69 -3.69 -1.06
N ALA A 266 11.11 -3.64 -2.33
CA ALA A 266 12.27 -4.36 -2.82
C ALA A 266 13.59 -3.80 -2.25
N LYS A 267 13.66 -2.48 -2.05
CA LYS A 267 14.77 -1.82 -1.37
C LYS A 267 14.92 -2.32 0.07
N ASN A 268 13.83 -2.30 0.84
CA ASN A 268 13.81 -2.79 2.23
C ASN A 268 14.11 -4.28 2.35
N ALA A 269 13.78 -5.07 1.32
CA ALA A 269 14.08 -6.51 1.26
C ALA A 269 15.49 -6.83 0.72
N ASN A 270 16.31 -5.84 0.38
CA ASN A 270 17.59 -6.03 -0.31
C ASN A 270 17.49 -6.90 -1.58
N ASN A 271 16.42 -6.71 -2.37
CA ASN A 271 16.16 -7.44 -3.61
C ASN A 271 16.48 -6.57 -4.85
N PRO A 272 17.73 -6.62 -5.37
CA PRO A 272 18.16 -5.78 -6.51
C PRO A 272 17.39 -6.07 -7.80
N THR A 273 16.95 -7.31 -8.00
CA THR A 273 16.24 -7.69 -9.21
C THR A 273 14.87 -7.03 -9.26
N LEU A 274 14.07 -7.19 -8.19
CA LEU A 274 12.74 -6.59 -8.12
C LEU A 274 12.81 -5.06 -8.07
N PHE A 275 13.76 -4.50 -7.32
CA PHE A 275 13.97 -3.05 -7.26
C PHE A 275 14.26 -2.44 -8.63
N SER A 276 15.16 -3.07 -9.40
CA SER A 276 15.50 -2.60 -10.75
C SER A 276 14.33 -2.70 -11.73
N LEU A 277 13.51 -3.74 -11.60
CA LEU A 277 12.33 -3.95 -12.42
C LEU A 277 11.24 -2.91 -12.11
N ALA A 278 10.93 -2.71 -10.84
CA ALA A 278 9.90 -1.79 -10.39
C ALA A 278 10.19 -0.35 -10.81
N ASN A 279 11.43 0.11 -10.58
CA ASN A 279 11.83 1.44 -11.01
C ASN A 279 11.89 1.60 -12.54
N PHE A 280 12.22 0.54 -13.28
CA PHE A 280 12.18 0.57 -14.74
C PHE A 280 10.76 0.80 -15.26
N GLU A 281 9.79 0.05 -14.74
CA GLU A 281 8.38 0.20 -15.14
C GLU A 281 7.78 1.53 -14.66
N TYR A 282 8.16 2.01 -13.46
CA TYR A 282 7.81 3.36 -12.98
C TYR A 282 8.23 4.44 -13.97
N LEU A 283 9.53 4.50 -14.33
CA LEU A 283 10.06 5.53 -15.24
C LEU A 283 9.44 5.45 -16.65
N LYS A 284 9.12 4.24 -17.10
CA LYS A 284 8.48 3.99 -18.40
C LYS A 284 7.04 4.51 -18.43
N LEU A 285 6.30 4.41 -17.32
CA LEU A 285 4.95 4.97 -17.20
C LEU A 285 4.98 6.50 -17.02
N GLU A 286 5.87 7.00 -16.17
CA GLU A 286 5.98 8.43 -15.84
C GLU A 286 6.22 9.26 -17.10
N ARG A 287 7.09 8.76 -17.99
CA ARG A 287 7.51 9.46 -19.20
C ARG A 287 6.53 9.37 -20.37
N LYS A 288 5.54 8.47 -20.33
CA LYS A 288 4.43 8.48 -21.31
C LYS A 288 3.53 9.71 -21.13
N SER A 289 3.56 10.35 -19.97
CA SER A 289 2.64 11.43 -19.60
C SER A 289 3.02 12.81 -20.16
N ASN A 290 4.26 13.08 -20.55
CA ASN A 290 4.66 14.41 -21.01
C ASN A 290 6.05 14.40 -21.64
N THR A 291 6.18 14.65 -22.96
CA THR A 291 7.48 14.97 -23.56
C THR A 291 7.39 15.74 -24.88
N ASN A 292 8.26 16.74 -25.03
CA ASN A 292 8.58 17.35 -26.32
C ASN A 292 9.36 16.36 -27.21
N TYR A 293 9.42 16.59 -28.53
CA TYR A 293 10.05 15.69 -29.50
C TYR A 293 11.50 15.27 -29.13
N LEU A 294 12.34 16.23 -28.70
CA LEU A 294 13.73 15.95 -28.30
C LEU A 294 13.82 15.04 -27.06
N GLN A 295 12.95 15.25 -26.07
CA GLN A 295 12.90 14.42 -24.87
C GLN A 295 12.42 13.01 -25.21
N LYS A 296 11.49 12.87 -26.16
CA LYS A 296 11.06 11.56 -26.66
C LYS A 296 12.22 10.79 -27.29
N LEU A 297 13.06 11.45 -28.10
CA LEU A 297 14.22 10.83 -28.73
C LEU A 297 15.28 10.40 -27.70
N LEU A 298 15.58 11.26 -26.71
CA LEU A 298 16.47 10.94 -25.59
C LEU A 298 15.93 9.80 -24.71
N ASN A 299 14.61 9.74 -24.51
CA ASN A 299 14.00 8.65 -23.74
C ASN A 299 14.13 7.32 -24.46
N ILE A 300 13.87 7.30 -25.77
CA ILE A 300 14.05 6.10 -26.60
C ILE A 300 15.51 5.64 -26.55
N SER A 301 16.47 6.55 -26.67
CA SER A 301 17.88 6.18 -26.59
C SER A 301 18.23 5.61 -25.22
N MET A 302 17.78 6.21 -24.11
CA MET A 302 18.01 5.73 -22.75
C MET A 302 17.33 4.38 -22.46
N GLU A 303 16.13 4.16 -22.98
CA GLU A 303 15.39 2.91 -22.83
C GLU A 303 16.08 1.75 -23.56
N LEU A 304 16.52 2.01 -24.80
CA LEU A 304 17.18 1.03 -25.63
C LEU A 304 18.57 0.68 -25.10
N THR A 305 19.36 1.70 -24.75
CA THR A 305 20.77 1.53 -24.40
C THR A 305 20.99 1.06 -22.98
N SER A 306 20.27 1.58 -21.99
CA SER A 306 20.54 1.28 -20.57
C SER A 306 19.32 0.80 -19.79
N GLY A 307 18.13 0.79 -20.42
CA GLY A 307 16.87 0.58 -19.71
C GLY A 307 16.75 1.56 -18.54
N TYR A 308 17.02 2.85 -18.79
CA TYR A 308 17.04 3.91 -17.78
C TYR A 308 18.08 3.70 -16.64
N GLY A 309 19.15 2.96 -16.93
CA GLY A 309 20.19 2.58 -15.97
C GLY A 309 19.86 1.34 -15.14
N TYR A 310 18.71 0.69 -15.33
CA TYR A 310 18.34 -0.50 -14.56
C TYR A 310 18.67 -1.83 -15.26
N ARG A 311 19.04 -1.80 -16.54
CA ARG A 311 19.36 -3.01 -17.34
C ARG A 311 20.77 -2.92 -17.96
N PRO A 312 21.85 -3.13 -17.18
CA PRO A 312 23.24 -2.92 -17.64
C PRO A 312 23.64 -3.80 -18.83
N PHE A 313 23.05 -5.00 -18.96
CA PHE A 313 23.32 -5.89 -20.09
C PHE A 313 22.91 -5.30 -21.45
N ARG A 314 21.88 -4.43 -21.48
CA ARG A 314 21.49 -3.71 -22.70
C ARG A 314 22.58 -2.75 -23.18
N THR A 315 23.37 -2.21 -22.24
CA THR A 315 24.47 -1.27 -22.55
C THR A 315 25.62 -2.01 -23.19
N VAL A 316 25.93 -3.22 -22.71
CA VAL A 316 26.93 -4.11 -23.34
C VAL A 316 26.49 -4.47 -24.75
N LEU A 317 25.24 -4.92 -24.94
CA LEU A 317 24.75 -5.26 -26.27
C LEU A 317 24.75 -4.07 -27.23
N SER A 318 24.37 -2.89 -26.74
CA SER A 318 24.38 -1.65 -27.53
C SER A 318 25.81 -1.21 -27.89
N SER A 319 26.78 -1.38 -26.99
CA SER A 319 28.20 -1.12 -27.29
C SER A 319 28.75 -2.07 -28.37
N LEU A 320 28.36 -3.35 -28.32
CA LEU A 320 28.67 -4.35 -29.35
C LEU A 320 28.10 -3.95 -30.73
N LEU A 321 26.85 -3.50 -30.76
CA LEU A 321 26.21 -3.02 -31.99
C LEU A 321 26.90 -1.78 -32.56
N ILE A 322 27.30 -0.83 -31.70
CA ILE A 322 28.05 0.37 -32.12
C ILE A 322 29.41 -0.04 -32.68
N TRP A 323 30.14 -0.93 -32.02
CA TRP A 323 31.42 -1.43 -32.51
C TRP A 323 31.30 -2.04 -33.92
N ILE A 324 30.32 -2.91 -34.14
CA ILE A 324 30.06 -3.54 -35.45
C ILE A 324 29.62 -2.50 -36.50
N LEU A 325 28.75 -1.56 -36.12
CA LEU A 325 28.29 -0.49 -37.02
C LEU A 325 29.45 0.36 -37.53
N PHE A 326 30.33 0.81 -36.63
CA PHE A 326 31.49 1.62 -37.01
C PHE A 326 32.52 0.81 -37.80
N ALA A 327 32.67 -0.50 -37.52
CA ALA A 327 33.50 -1.38 -38.33
C ALA A 327 33.04 -1.41 -39.79
N ILE A 328 31.72 -1.55 -40.01
CA ILE A 328 31.13 -1.53 -41.35
C ILE A 328 31.29 -0.13 -41.99
N LEU A 329 31.10 0.95 -41.24
CA LEU A 329 31.27 2.32 -41.74
C LEU A 329 32.69 2.59 -42.20
N TYR A 330 33.72 2.24 -41.42
CA TYR A 330 35.11 2.43 -41.85
C TYR A 330 35.46 1.57 -43.06
N TRP A 331 34.92 0.34 -43.13
CA TRP A 331 35.09 -0.52 -44.28
C TRP A 331 34.48 0.11 -45.55
N LEU A 332 33.26 0.66 -45.47
CA LEU A 332 32.62 1.36 -46.58
C LEU A 332 33.38 2.63 -46.99
N ILE A 333 33.86 3.42 -46.02
CA ILE A 333 34.69 4.61 -46.30
C ILE A 333 35.94 4.21 -47.05
N SER A 334 36.60 3.12 -46.65
CA SER A 334 37.81 2.63 -47.30
C SER A 334 37.59 2.07 -48.72
N ILE A 335 36.35 1.79 -49.11
CA ILE A 335 35.98 1.33 -50.45
C ILE A 335 35.56 2.49 -51.35
N TYR A 336 34.74 3.40 -50.83
CA TYR A 336 34.02 4.38 -51.65
C TYR A 336 34.51 5.83 -51.51
N ALA A 337 35.24 6.18 -50.45
CA ALA A 337 35.70 7.55 -50.23
C ALA A 337 37.17 7.74 -50.63
N ASN A 338 37.55 8.99 -50.93
CA ASN A 338 38.95 9.39 -51.11
C ASN A 338 39.68 9.46 -49.75
N GLY A 339 39.74 8.33 -49.05
CA GLY A 339 40.24 8.18 -47.67
C GLY A 339 39.90 6.79 -47.13
N GLY A 340 40.41 6.45 -45.93
CA GLY A 340 40.21 5.12 -45.36
C GLY A 340 41.08 4.86 -44.14
N LEU A 341 41.35 3.60 -43.87
CA LEU A 341 42.26 3.17 -42.81
C LEU A 341 43.64 2.88 -43.41
N ARG A 342 44.66 3.54 -42.86
CA ARG A 342 46.05 3.39 -43.30
C ARG A 342 46.89 2.74 -42.22
N LEU A 343 47.59 1.67 -42.59
CA LEU A 343 48.59 1.02 -41.75
C LEU A 343 49.86 1.89 -41.63
N ILE A 344 50.66 1.65 -40.59
CA ILE A 344 51.98 2.28 -40.43
C ILE A 344 52.88 2.05 -41.66
N ASN A 345 52.79 0.89 -42.31
CA ASN A 345 53.56 0.58 -43.54
C ASN A 345 53.13 1.41 -44.76
N GLY A 346 52.10 2.25 -44.62
CA GLY A 346 51.61 3.16 -45.64
C GLY A 346 50.51 2.60 -46.53
N GLU A 347 50.19 1.30 -46.42
CA GLU A 347 49.19 0.63 -47.24
C GLU A 347 47.75 0.98 -46.82
N ILE A 348 46.90 1.22 -47.82
CA ILE A 348 45.45 1.37 -47.65
C ILE A 348 44.82 0.00 -47.87
N ILE A 349 44.22 -0.56 -46.84
CA ILE A 349 43.67 -1.92 -46.88
C ILE A 349 42.26 -1.86 -47.48
N SER A 350 42.04 -2.51 -48.62
CA SER A 350 40.74 -2.59 -49.29
C SER A 350 40.21 -4.02 -49.39
N GLY A 351 38.91 -4.17 -49.72
CA GLY A 351 38.24 -5.47 -49.89
C GLY A 351 37.87 -6.16 -48.58
N LEU A 352 37.59 -7.46 -48.63
CA LEU A 352 37.11 -8.25 -47.47
C LEU A 352 38.13 -8.34 -46.32
N LYS A 353 39.44 -8.31 -46.64
CA LYS A 353 40.50 -8.24 -45.62
C LYS A 353 40.41 -6.92 -44.83
N GLY A 354 40.01 -5.83 -45.47
CA GLY A 354 39.82 -4.52 -44.84
C GLY A 354 38.73 -4.50 -43.76
N LEU A 355 37.75 -5.42 -43.79
CA LEU A 355 36.71 -5.49 -42.77
C LEU A 355 37.28 -5.90 -41.40
N GLY A 356 38.23 -6.83 -41.36
CA GLY A 356 38.88 -7.25 -40.11
C GLY A 356 39.69 -6.12 -39.47
N TYR A 357 40.45 -5.38 -40.28
CA TYR A 357 41.19 -4.21 -39.82
C TYR A 357 40.26 -3.06 -39.42
N ALA A 358 39.14 -2.88 -40.10
CA ALA A 358 38.12 -1.90 -39.73
C ALA A 358 37.43 -2.26 -38.40
N ALA A 359 37.14 -3.54 -38.16
CA ALA A 359 36.62 -4.02 -36.88
C ALA A 359 37.63 -3.83 -35.74
N TYR A 360 38.89 -4.16 -35.97
CA TYR A 360 39.95 -3.93 -35.00
C TYR A 360 40.16 -2.43 -34.70
N PHE A 361 40.25 -1.58 -35.72
CA PHE A 361 40.33 -0.12 -35.55
C PHE A 361 39.12 0.45 -34.78
N SER A 362 37.91 -0.01 -35.12
CA SER A 362 36.68 0.34 -34.42
C SER A 362 36.74 -0.06 -32.94
N LEU A 363 37.27 -1.24 -32.62
CA LEU A 363 37.38 -1.72 -31.24
C LEU A 363 38.30 -0.82 -30.42
N ILE A 364 39.54 -0.61 -30.88
CA ILE A 364 40.55 0.16 -30.15
C ILE A 364 40.21 1.65 -30.06
N THR A 365 39.43 2.17 -31.02
CA THR A 365 38.90 3.55 -30.99
C THR A 365 37.76 3.68 -29.99
N PHE A 366 36.85 2.71 -29.96
CA PHE A 366 35.73 2.67 -29.01
C PHE A 366 36.21 2.50 -27.56
N THR A 367 37.21 1.66 -27.32
CA THR A 367 37.82 1.46 -25.99
C THR A 367 38.85 2.53 -25.63
N THR A 368 39.09 3.51 -26.51
CA THR A 368 40.08 4.59 -26.35
C THR A 368 41.53 4.10 -26.17
N THR A 369 41.83 2.87 -26.57
CA THR A 369 43.16 2.25 -26.47
C THR A 369 44.13 2.77 -27.53
N ALA A 370 43.64 2.95 -28.77
CA ALA A 370 44.33 3.56 -29.90
C ALA A 370 45.85 3.26 -30.00
N PHE A 371 46.23 2.01 -30.29
CA PHE A 371 47.63 1.57 -30.39
C PHE A 371 48.49 2.31 -31.43
N GLY A 372 47.87 3.06 -32.36
CA GLY A 372 48.56 3.88 -33.36
C GLY A 372 49.07 3.10 -34.58
N ASP A 373 48.73 1.81 -34.68
CA ASP A 373 49.05 0.92 -35.80
C ASP A 373 48.19 1.17 -37.06
N ILE A 374 46.98 1.69 -36.86
CA ILE A 374 46.05 2.09 -37.92
C ILE A 374 45.63 3.53 -37.69
N THR A 375 45.70 4.34 -38.75
CA THR A 375 45.34 5.76 -38.71
C THR A 375 44.22 6.08 -39.70
N PRO A 376 43.22 6.89 -39.32
CA PRO A 376 42.18 7.34 -40.23
C PRO A 376 42.70 8.44 -41.15
N VAL A 377 42.57 8.23 -42.46
CA VAL A 377 42.98 9.17 -43.50
C VAL A 377 41.74 9.72 -44.20
N GLY A 378 41.68 11.04 -44.37
CA GLY A 378 40.53 11.75 -44.93
C GLY A 378 39.61 12.36 -43.86
N LEU A 379 38.88 13.40 -44.25
CA LEU A 379 38.05 14.20 -43.34
C LEU A 379 36.90 13.37 -42.72
N LEU A 380 36.23 12.54 -43.53
CA LEU A 380 35.14 11.68 -43.06
C LEU A 380 35.62 10.65 -42.03
N ALA A 381 36.72 9.94 -42.31
CA ALA A 381 37.27 8.94 -41.39
C ALA A 381 37.66 9.56 -40.03
N LYS A 382 38.26 10.76 -40.05
CA LYS A 382 38.60 11.51 -38.83
C LYS A 382 37.38 11.96 -38.04
N LEU A 383 36.32 12.45 -38.72
CA LEU A 383 35.07 12.83 -38.06
C LEU A 383 34.38 11.63 -37.40
N PHE A 384 34.26 10.50 -38.10
CA PHE A 384 33.68 9.29 -37.53
C PHE A 384 34.51 8.73 -36.36
N ALA A 385 35.85 8.79 -36.44
CA ALA A 385 36.71 8.42 -35.32
C ALA A 385 36.43 9.28 -34.08
N GLY A 386 36.33 10.60 -34.24
CA GLY A 386 35.97 11.50 -33.14
C GLY A 386 34.59 11.21 -32.53
N ILE A 387 33.57 11.00 -33.38
CA ILE A 387 32.21 10.64 -32.93
C ILE A 387 32.22 9.30 -32.20
N GLN A 388 32.95 8.31 -32.71
CA GLN A 388 33.04 7.00 -32.10
C GLN A 388 33.71 7.05 -30.73
N THR A 389 34.80 7.78 -30.59
CA THR A 389 35.47 7.98 -29.30
C THR A 389 34.54 8.63 -28.29
N LEU A 390 33.78 9.65 -28.69
CA LEU A 390 32.77 10.29 -27.84
C LEU A 390 31.68 9.29 -27.39
N LEU A 391 31.18 8.47 -28.31
CA LEU A 391 30.23 7.41 -28.00
C LEU A 391 30.84 6.35 -27.07
N GLY A 392 32.09 5.93 -27.29
CA GLY A 392 32.80 4.97 -26.43
C GLY A 392 32.86 5.43 -24.98
N ILE A 393 33.32 6.66 -24.74
CA ILE A 393 33.38 7.27 -23.41
C ILE A 393 31.98 7.36 -22.79
N THR A 394 30.98 7.76 -23.58
CA THR A 394 29.59 7.89 -23.12
C THR A 394 29.00 6.52 -22.71
N PHE A 395 29.19 5.49 -23.51
CA PHE A 395 28.68 4.14 -23.23
C PHE A 395 29.38 3.48 -22.05
N MET A 396 30.69 3.71 -21.90
CA MET A 396 31.42 3.26 -20.71
C MET A 396 30.89 3.93 -19.45
N SER A 397 30.65 5.25 -19.50
CA SER A 397 30.06 6.00 -18.39
C SER A 397 28.64 5.52 -18.07
N LEU A 398 27.80 5.28 -19.08
CA LEU A 398 26.45 4.73 -18.92
C LEU A 398 26.47 3.32 -18.32
N PHE A 399 27.45 2.48 -18.67
CA PHE A 399 27.60 1.15 -18.12
C PHE A 399 27.94 1.19 -16.62
N ILE A 400 28.92 2.02 -16.23
CA ILE A 400 29.28 2.24 -14.83
C ILE A 400 28.09 2.81 -14.05
N PHE A 401 27.39 3.80 -14.62
CA PHE A 401 26.18 4.36 -14.04
C PHE A 401 25.09 3.29 -13.82
N ALA A 402 24.83 2.44 -14.81
CA ALA A 402 23.82 1.39 -14.71
C ALA A 402 24.18 0.34 -13.65
N LEU A 403 25.46 -0.04 -13.54
CA LEU A 403 25.94 -0.92 -12.47
C LEU A 403 25.76 -0.27 -11.10
N THR A 404 26.15 1.00 -10.96
CA THR A 404 26.06 1.75 -9.71
C THR A 404 24.61 1.92 -9.28
N LYS A 405 23.71 2.24 -10.20
CA LYS A 405 22.28 2.40 -9.91
C LYS A 405 21.62 1.08 -9.50
N ARG A 406 21.99 -0.03 -10.15
CA ARG A 406 21.44 -1.36 -9.86
C ARG A 406 21.94 -1.96 -8.54
N TYR A 407 23.23 -1.79 -8.22
CA TYR A 407 23.86 -2.47 -7.07
C TYR A 407 24.25 -1.52 -5.93
N GLY A 408 24.41 -0.23 -6.18
CA GLY A 408 24.80 0.78 -5.20
C GLY A 408 23.64 1.36 -4.38
N SER A 409 22.39 1.22 -4.84
CA SER A 409 21.20 1.81 -4.19
C SER A 409 20.75 1.09 -2.90
N PHE A 410 21.52 0.12 -2.40
CA PHE A 410 21.21 -0.75 -1.26
C PHE A 410 22.09 -0.49 -0.02
N LYS A 411 22.89 0.57 -0.03
CA LYS A 411 23.74 0.95 1.11
C LYS A 411 23.12 2.04 1.96
#